data_AF-A0A7D9ES41-F1
#
_entry.id   AF-A0A7D9ES41-F1
#
_cell.length_a   1.000
_cell.length_b   1.000
_cell.length_c   1.000
_cell.angle_alpha   90.00
_cell.angle_beta   90.00
_cell.angle_gamma   90.00
#
_symmetry.space_group_name_H-M   'P 1'
#
loop_
_entity.id
_entity.type
_entity.pdbx_description
1 polymer ?
#
loop_
_entity_poly.entity_id
_entity_poly.type
_entity_poly.pdbx_seq_one_letter_code
_entity_poly.pdbx_strand_id
1 'polypeptide(L)'
;IKQCVEITHNHLVTLHHELGHVQYFLQYWDLPIVYRAGANPGFHEAVGDLMSLSVDTPTHLQRLGLLKDYKSDDEADINALMKMAMRKIAFLPFGYLIDQWRWNVFNGKIKETQYNSKWWELRSKYQGIKPPVPRSENDFDPGAKFHIPDDTPYIRYFISNILQFQFHKAACEAANFEGPLFKCSIYNSTAAGEKIA
;
A
#
# COMPACT_ATOMS: atom_id res chain seq x y z
N ILE A 1 4.74 16.26 5.24
CA ILE A 1 5.41 14.93 5.23
C ILE A 1 6.41 14.90 6.38
N LYS A 2 6.38 13.86 7.22
CA LYS A 2 7.36 13.62 8.30
C LYS A 2 7.95 12.22 8.12
N GLN A 3 9.09 12.12 7.44
CA GLN A 3 9.74 10.86 7.10
C GLN A 3 11.26 10.97 7.30
N CYS A 4 11.87 9.99 7.97
CA CYS A 4 13.33 9.87 8.04
C CYS A 4 13.83 9.23 6.73
N VAL A 5 14.04 10.06 5.71
CA VAL A 5 14.40 9.60 4.37
C VAL A 5 15.84 9.08 4.36
N GLU A 6 16.05 7.98 3.66
CA GLU A 6 17.35 7.38 3.38
C GLU A 6 17.47 7.20 1.87
N ILE A 7 18.69 7.15 1.35
CA ILE A 7 18.94 7.03 -0.09
C ILE A 7 18.77 5.57 -0.51
N THR A 8 17.51 5.11 -0.55
CA THR A 8 17.14 3.77 -0.99
C THR A 8 15.98 3.82 -1.97
N HIS A 9 15.90 2.84 -2.86
CA HIS A 9 14.78 2.73 -3.80
C HIS A 9 13.43 2.60 -3.08
N ASN A 10 13.38 1.90 -1.95
CA ASN A 10 12.16 1.79 -1.15
C ASN A 10 11.69 3.18 -0.66
N HIS A 11 12.59 3.99 -0.11
CA HIS A 11 12.24 5.33 0.37
C HIS A 11 11.90 6.30 -0.77
N LEU A 12 12.48 6.15 -1.97
CA LEU A 12 12.05 6.89 -3.16
C LEU A 12 10.58 6.59 -3.50
N VAL A 13 10.18 5.32 -3.49
CA VAL A 13 8.80 4.91 -3.76
C VAL A 13 7.87 5.39 -2.64
N THR A 14 8.25 5.23 -1.38
CA THR A 14 7.48 5.76 -0.24
C THR A 14 7.31 7.27 -0.32
N LEU A 15 8.34 8.03 -0.71
CA LEU A 15 8.23 9.47 -0.83
C LEU A 15 7.17 9.88 -1.87
N HIS A 16 7.05 9.15 -2.97
CA HIS A 16 5.99 9.37 -3.96
C HIS A 16 4.60 8.99 -3.43
N HIS A 17 4.51 7.95 -2.60
CA HIS A 17 3.29 7.64 -1.86
C HIS A 17 2.85 8.83 -0.99
N GLU A 18 3.76 9.35 -0.16
CA GLU A 18 3.48 10.47 0.74
C GLU A 18 3.17 11.78 0.00
N LEU A 19 3.83 12.02 -1.14
CA LEU A 19 3.51 13.15 -2.02
C LEU A 19 2.13 13.00 -2.67
N GLY A 20 1.68 11.78 -2.95
CA GLY A 20 0.30 11.52 -3.40
C GLY A 20 -0.73 11.98 -2.36
N HIS A 21 -0.49 11.75 -1.07
CA HIS A 21 -1.33 12.30 0.01
C HIS A 21 -1.35 13.82 -0.01
N VAL A 22 -0.18 14.46 -0.12
CA VAL A 22 -0.07 15.92 -0.21
C VAL A 22 -0.86 16.46 -1.40
N GLN A 23 -0.69 15.84 -2.57
CA GLN A 23 -1.43 16.25 -3.76
C GLN A 23 -2.93 16.12 -3.55
N TYR A 24 -3.39 15.04 -2.90
CA TYR A 24 -4.81 14.86 -2.61
C TYR A 24 -5.35 15.91 -1.63
N PHE A 25 -4.58 16.26 -0.58
CA PHE A 25 -4.91 17.37 0.33
C PHE A 25 -5.08 18.69 -0.41
N LEU A 26 -4.22 18.96 -1.39
CA LEU A 26 -4.29 20.18 -2.19
C LEU A 26 -5.54 20.21 -3.08
N GLN A 27 -5.95 19.08 -3.66
CA GLN A 27 -7.13 19.03 -4.54
C GLN A 27 -8.44 19.37 -3.82
N TYR A 28 -8.63 18.90 -2.59
CA TYR A 28 -9.84 19.21 -1.82
C TYR A 28 -9.66 20.36 -0.82
N TRP A 29 -8.60 21.15 -0.94
CA TRP A 29 -8.27 22.20 0.03
C TRP A 29 -9.38 23.24 0.19
N ASP A 30 -10.12 23.56 -0.87
CA ASP A 30 -11.17 24.59 -0.83
C ASP A 30 -12.53 24.05 -0.36
N LEU A 31 -12.66 22.74 -0.14
CA LEU A 31 -13.91 22.18 0.41
C LEU A 31 -14.14 22.63 1.87
N PRO A 32 -15.38 22.61 2.37
CA PRO A 32 -15.65 22.73 3.80
C PRO A 32 -14.86 21.69 4.59
N ILE A 33 -14.39 22.05 5.79
CA ILE A 33 -13.51 21.19 6.63
C ILE A 33 -14.05 19.76 6.78
N VAL A 34 -15.36 19.60 6.94
CA VAL A 34 -16.04 18.30 7.09
C VAL A 34 -15.91 17.38 5.85
N TYR A 35 -15.58 17.93 4.68
CA TYR A 35 -15.38 17.20 3.43
C TYR A 35 -13.91 17.10 3.01
N ARG A 36 -12.95 17.57 3.83
CA ARG A 36 -11.50 17.50 3.53
C ARG A 36 -10.90 16.13 3.90
N ALA A 37 -11.48 15.08 3.36
CA ALA A 37 -11.03 13.70 3.53
C ALA A 37 -11.25 12.92 2.24
N GLY A 38 -10.55 11.79 2.09
CA GLY A 38 -10.86 10.85 1.01
C GLY A 38 -12.29 10.32 1.12
N ALA A 39 -12.88 9.93 0.00
CA ALA A 39 -14.26 9.40 -0.05
C ALA A 39 -14.51 8.26 0.96
N ASN A 40 -13.48 7.45 1.21
CA ASN A 40 -13.35 6.62 2.39
C ASN A 40 -11.84 6.48 2.74
N PRO A 41 -11.46 5.93 3.90
CA PRO A 41 -10.06 5.81 4.29
C PRO A 41 -9.17 5.05 3.30
N GLY A 42 -9.72 4.13 2.50
CA GLY A 42 -8.97 3.39 1.48
C GLY A 42 -8.64 4.22 0.23
N PHE A 43 -9.43 5.26 -0.09
CA PHE A 43 -9.15 6.14 -1.22
C PHE A 43 -7.84 6.90 -1.03
N HIS A 44 -7.62 7.43 0.17
CA HIS A 44 -6.45 8.25 0.47
C HIS A 44 -5.15 7.46 0.25
N GLU A 45 -5.08 6.26 0.84
CA GLU A 45 -3.99 5.30 0.65
C GLU A 45 -3.85 4.83 -0.81
N ALA A 46 -4.96 4.68 -1.55
CA ALA A 46 -4.93 4.24 -2.94
C ALA A 46 -4.34 5.28 -3.88
N VAL A 47 -4.55 6.58 -3.63
CA VAL A 47 -3.95 7.67 -4.42
C VAL A 47 -2.42 7.68 -4.26
N GLY A 48 -1.91 7.58 -3.03
CA GLY A 48 -0.46 7.47 -2.79
C GLY A 48 0.14 6.22 -3.45
N ASP A 49 -0.54 5.08 -3.32
CA ASP A 49 -0.08 3.84 -3.93
C ASP A 49 -0.13 3.84 -5.46
N LEU A 50 -1.09 4.54 -6.07
CA LEU A 50 -1.13 4.75 -7.52
C LEU A 50 0.13 5.45 -8.03
N MET A 51 0.57 6.51 -7.33
CA MET A 51 1.80 7.22 -7.68
C MET A 51 3.01 6.29 -7.56
N SER A 52 3.04 5.48 -6.50
CA SER A 52 4.08 4.47 -6.28
C SER A 52 4.16 3.44 -7.39
N LEU A 53 3.03 2.93 -7.89
CA LEU A 53 2.98 1.97 -8.99
C LEU A 53 3.59 2.53 -10.27
N SER A 54 3.29 3.78 -10.62
CA SER A 54 3.84 4.41 -11.82
C SER A 54 5.36 4.63 -11.72
N VAL A 55 5.86 4.96 -10.52
CA VAL A 55 7.27 5.29 -10.27
C VAL A 55 8.15 4.04 -10.16
N ASP A 56 7.64 2.93 -9.62
CA ASP A 56 8.37 1.67 -9.47
C ASP A 56 8.45 0.84 -10.78
N THR A 57 7.93 1.37 -11.90
CA THR A 57 8.05 0.69 -13.20
C THR A 57 9.48 0.77 -13.74
N PRO A 58 10.04 -0.32 -14.33
CA PRO A 58 11.35 -0.29 -14.97
C PRO A 58 11.47 0.82 -16.03
N THR A 59 10.42 1.03 -16.82
CA THR A 59 10.32 2.10 -17.82
C THR A 59 10.54 3.49 -17.20
N HIS A 60 9.93 3.77 -16.05
CA HIS A 60 10.10 5.06 -15.38
C HIS A 60 11.51 5.19 -14.77
N LEU A 61 12.03 4.13 -14.15
CA LEU A 61 13.39 4.13 -13.58
C LEU A 61 14.47 4.31 -14.65
N GLN A 62 14.29 3.75 -15.86
CA GLN A 62 15.18 4.01 -16.99
C GLN A 62 15.15 5.47 -17.43
N ARG A 63 13.96 6.08 -17.52
CA ARG A 63 13.80 7.49 -17.86
C ARG A 63 14.50 8.42 -16.86
N LEU A 64 14.48 8.07 -15.57
CA LEU A 64 15.20 8.79 -14.52
C LEU A 64 16.72 8.51 -14.50
N GLY A 65 17.22 7.59 -15.33
CA GLY A 65 18.63 7.17 -15.34
C GLY A 65 19.04 6.31 -14.13
N LEU A 66 18.07 5.83 -13.34
CA LEU A 66 18.30 4.99 -12.16
C LEU A 66 18.41 3.49 -12.50
N LEU A 67 17.95 3.10 -13.69
CA LEU A 67 18.08 1.75 -14.23
C LEU A 67 18.78 1.82 -15.59
N LYS A 68 20.01 1.29 -15.66
CA LYS A 68 20.83 1.28 -16.88
C LYS A 68 20.74 -0.09 -17.56
N ASP A 69 20.84 -0.09 -18.89
CA ASP A 69 20.92 -1.30 -19.73
C ASP A 69 19.77 -2.31 -19.55
N TYR A 70 18.64 -1.88 -18.99
CA TYR A 70 17.46 -2.75 -18.85
C TYR A 70 16.86 -3.09 -20.22
N LYS A 71 16.72 -4.39 -20.44
CA LYS A 71 15.98 -4.96 -21.57
C LYS A 71 14.72 -5.57 -21.00
N SER A 72 13.57 -5.21 -21.58
CA SER A 72 12.31 -5.86 -21.25
C SER A 72 12.25 -7.15 -22.06
N ASP A 73 12.56 -8.26 -21.40
CA ASP A 73 12.28 -9.63 -21.83
C ASP A 73 11.32 -10.28 -20.82
N ASP A 74 10.84 -11.49 -21.17
CA ASP A 74 9.84 -12.20 -20.36
C ASP A 74 10.37 -12.53 -18.96
N GLU A 75 11.66 -12.88 -18.84
CA GLU A 75 12.33 -13.13 -17.57
C GLU A 75 12.40 -11.87 -16.69
N ALA A 76 12.73 -10.72 -17.27
CA ALA A 76 12.75 -9.45 -16.58
C ALA A 76 11.35 -9.01 -16.13
N ASP A 77 10.33 -9.27 -16.95
CA ASP A 77 8.93 -9.01 -16.62
C ASP A 77 8.47 -9.87 -15.44
N ILE A 78 8.78 -11.18 -15.45
CA ILE A 78 8.49 -12.09 -14.33
C ILE A 78 9.19 -11.62 -13.05
N ASN A 79 10.46 -11.21 -13.14
CA ASN A 79 11.20 -10.69 -11.99
C ASN A 79 10.56 -9.42 -11.41
N ALA A 80 10.13 -8.49 -12.27
CA ALA A 80 9.44 -7.28 -11.86
C ALA A 80 8.08 -7.58 -11.21
N LEU A 81 7.30 -8.48 -11.80
CA LEU A 81 6.02 -8.93 -11.25
C LEU A 81 6.18 -9.66 -9.92
N MET A 82 7.22 -10.50 -9.76
CA MET A 82 7.52 -11.16 -8.50
C MET A 82 7.88 -10.15 -7.41
N LYS A 83 8.75 -9.16 -7.71
CA LYS A 83 9.06 -8.05 -6.79
C LYS A 83 7.79 -7.31 -6.36
N MET A 84 6.89 -7.03 -7.31
CA MET A 84 5.60 -6.38 -7.01
C MET A 84 4.69 -7.27 -6.16
N ALA A 85 4.62 -8.58 -6.45
CA ALA A 85 3.82 -9.54 -5.71
C ALA A 85 4.29 -9.68 -4.25
N MET A 86 5.60 -9.66 -4.00
CA MET A 86 6.16 -9.65 -2.65
C MET A 86 5.76 -8.41 -1.84
N ARG A 87 5.47 -7.28 -2.50
CA ARG A 87 5.00 -6.06 -1.84
C ARG A 87 3.48 -6.00 -1.70
N LYS A 88 2.74 -6.37 -2.74
CA LYS A 88 1.30 -6.15 -2.84
C LYS A 88 0.50 -7.39 -2.45
N ILE A 89 0.83 -8.55 -3.01
CA ILE A 89 0.10 -9.80 -2.75
C ILE A 89 0.45 -10.36 -1.36
N ALA A 90 1.73 -10.42 -0.99
CA ALA A 90 2.14 -10.91 0.32
C ALA A 90 1.63 -10.04 1.48
N PHE A 91 1.30 -8.78 1.22
CA PHE A 91 0.72 -7.86 2.18
C PHE A 91 -0.77 -8.12 2.44
N LEU A 92 -1.55 -8.55 1.44
CA LEU A 92 -3.02 -8.68 1.54
C LEU A 92 -3.49 -9.42 2.79
N PRO A 93 -2.93 -10.60 3.17
CA PRO A 93 -3.42 -11.29 4.36
C PRO A 93 -3.10 -10.52 5.64
N PHE A 94 -1.97 -9.80 5.69
CA PHE A 94 -1.61 -8.95 6.83
C PHE A 94 -2.51 -7.71 6.92
N GLY A 95 -2.79 -7.06 5.79
CA GLY A 95 -3.73 -5.95 5.67
C GLY A 95 -5.13 -6.30 6.17
N TYR A 96 -5.56 -7.54 5.93
CA TYR A 96 -6.88 -8.01 6.33
C TYR A 96 -6.96 -8.44 7.80
N LEU A 97 -5.94 -9.15 8.31
CA LEU A 97 -6.02 -9.78 9.63
C LEU A 97 -5.93 -8.80 10.80
N ILE A 98 -5.28 -7.66 10.63
CA ILE A 98 -5.01 -6.71 11.74
C ILE A 98 -6.32 -6.16 12.30
N ASP A 99 -7.18 -5.62 11.43
CA ASP A 99 -8.44 -5.07 11.88
C ASP A 99 -9.45 -6.18 12.24
N GLN A 100 -9.35 -7.40 11.67
CA GLN A 100 -10.10 -8.54 12.21
C GLN A 100 -9.75 -8.84 13.67
N TRP A 101 -8.46 -8.78 14.04
CA TRP A 101 -8.04 -8.92 15.42
C TRP A 101 -8.63 -7.79 16.28
N ARG A 102 -8.45 -6.53 15.87
CA ARG A 102 -8.97 -5.36 16.62
C ARG A 102 -10.47 -5.38 16.77
N TRP A 103 -11.23 -5.65 15.71
CA TRP A 103 -12.69 -5.72 15.76
C TRP A 103 -13.17 -6.79 16.73
N ASN A 104 -12.49 -7.93 16.79
CA ASN A 104 -12.81 -8.99 17.73
C ASN A 104 -12.38 -8.69 19.17
N VAL A 105 -11.35 -7.86 19.36
CA VAL A 105 -11.03 -7.29 20.69
C VAL A 105 -12.12 -6.29 21.10
N PHE A 106 -12.44 -5.31 20.25
CA PHE A 106 -13.42 -4.27 20.54
C PHE A 106 -14.84 -4.80 20.77
N ASN A 107 -15.23 -5.87 20.09
CA ASN A 107 -16.54 -6.52 20.30
C ASN A 107 -16.54 -7.57 21.43
N GLY A 108 -15.43 -7.73 22.15
CA GLY A 108 -15.31 -8.62 23.31
C GLY A 108 -15.16 -10.12 23.00
N LYS A 109 -15.08 -10.52 21.73
CA LYS A 109 -14.84 -11.93 21.34
C LYS A 109 -13.42 -12.40 21.69
N ILE A 110 -12.43 -11.51 21.61
CA ILE A 110 -11.07 -11.75 22.08
C ILE A 110 -10.92 -11.02 23.40
N LYS A 111 -10.72 -11.77 24.48
CA LYS A 111 -10.43 -11.23 25.82
C LYS A 111 -8.95 -10.93 25.97
N GLU A 112 -8.60 -10.08 26.92
CA GLU A 112 -7.20 -9.74 27.27
C GLU A 112 -6.33 -10.98 27.49
N THR A 113 -6.88 -12.03 28.10
CA THR A 113 -6.21 -13.33 28.32
C THR A 113 -5.97 -14.14 27.04
N GLN A 114 -6.27 -13.58 25.87
CA GLN A 114 -6.18 -14.25 24.57
C GLN A 114 -5.62 -13.32 23.48
N TYR A 115 -5.14 -12.13 23.83
CA TYR A 115 -4.67 -11.14 22.86
C TYR A 115 -3.60 -11.72 21.94
N ASN A 116 -2.60 -12.36 22.53
CA ASN A 116 -1.44 -12.81 21.78
C ASN A 116 -1.69 -14.13 21.06
N SER A 117 -2.37 -15.09 21.72
CA SER A 117 -2.76 -16.36 21.09
C SER A 117 -3.67 -16.15 19.89
N LYS A 118 -4.67 -15.27 19.98
CA LYS A 118 -5.58 -14.97 18.86
C LYS A 118 -4.92 -14.16 17.76
N TRP A 119 -3.95 -13.30 18.10
CA TRP A 119 -3.09 -12.66 17.11
C TRP A 119 -2.33 -13.69 16.28
N TRP A 120 -1.65 -14.64 16.92
CA TRP A 120 -0.89 -15.69 16.22
C TRP A 120 -1.77 -16.71 15.50
N GLU A 121 -2.98 -16.99 15.99
CA GLU A 121 -3.97 -17.80 15.26
C GLU A 121 -4.30 -17.13 13.91
N LEU A 122 -4.58 -15.82 13.90
CA LEU A 122 -4.87 -15.07 12.68
C LEU A 122 -3.66 -14.96 11.76
N ARG A 123 -2.47 -14.69 12.31
CA ARG A 123 -1.20 -14.67 11.55
C ARG A 123 -0.94 -16.02 10.88
N SER A 124 -1.15 -17.13 11.60
CA SER A 124 -0.97 -18.48 11.06
C SER A 124 -2.02 -18.79 9.99
N LYS A 125 -3.29 -18.48 10.24
CA LYS A 125 -4.41 -18.72 9.32
C LYS A 125 -4.28 -17.97 8.01
N TYR A 126 -3.95 -16.67 8.07
CA TYR A 126 -3.97 -15.80 6.89
C TYR A 126 -2.61 -15.70 6.20
N GLN A 127 -1.50 -15.68 6.94
CA GLN A 127 -0.16 -15.54 6.36
C GLN A 127 0.63 -16.84 6.29
N GLY A 128 0.19 -17.91 6.96
CA GLY A 128 0.92 -19.19 6.97
C GLY A 128 2.24 -19.14 7.76
N ILE A 129 2.38 -18.20 8.72
CA ILE A 129 3.60 -18.01 9.50
C ILE A 129 3.36 -18.29 10.99
N LYS A 130 4.43 -18.66 11.68
CA LYS A 130 4.44 -18.92 13.14
C LYS A 130 5.51 -18.07 13.83
N PRO A 131 5.37 -17.80 15.13
CA PRO A 131 6.44 -17.13 15.86
C PRO A 131 7.71 -17.99 15.89
N PRO A 132 8.91 -17.41 15.79
CA PRO A 132 10.17 -18.16 15.81
C PRO A 132 10.53 -18.69 17.20
N VAL A 133 9.93 -18.12 18.26
CA VAL A 133 10.08 -18.53 19.66
C VAL A 133 8.70 -18.68 20.29
N PRO A 134 8.55 -19.51 21.34
CA PRO A 134 7.31 -19.58 22.09
C PRO A 134 6.86 -18.19 22.57
N ARG A 135 5.57 -17.92 22.46
CA ARG A 135 4.94 -16.67 22.93
C ARG A 135 3.88 -17.02 23.97
N SER A 136 3.62 -16.07 24.86
CA SER A 136 2.63 -16.17 25.94
C SER A 136 1.71 -14.95 25.93
N GLU A 137 0.73 -14.91 26.84
CA GLU A 137 -0.12 -13.73 27.04
C GLU A 137 0.57 -12.65 27.92
N ASN A 138 1.78 -12.91 28.44
CA ASN A 138 2.64 -11.85 28.99
C ASN A 138 3.28 -11.01 27.87
N ASP A 139 3.20 -11.47 26.62
CA ASP A 139 3.62 -10.75 25.43
C ASP A 139 2.45 -9.99 24.81
N PHE A 140 2.76 -8.90 24.11
CA PHE A 140 1.78 -8.14 23.33
C PHE A 140 2.31 -7.85 21.91
N ASP A 141 2.47 -8.91 21.11
CA ASP A 141 2.98 -8.81 19.73
C ASP A 141 2.19 -7.89 18.80
N PRO A 142 0.84 -7.79 18.85
CA PRO A 142 0.14 -6.78 18.05
C PRO A 142 0.59 -5.35 18.39
N GLY A 143 0.96 -5.06 19.65
CA GLY A 143 1.48 -3.76 20.07
C GLY A 143 2.82 -3.37 19.42
N ALA A 144 3.58 -4.34 18.89
CA ALA A 144 4.82 -4.06 18.17
C ALA A 144 4.58 -3.55 16.73
N LYS A 145 3.34 -3.50 16.26
CA LYS A 145 2.97 -2.90 14.96
C LYS A 145 2.42 -1.50 15.18
N PHE A 146 3.18 -0.46 14.79
CA PHE A 146 2.88 0.98 14.93
C PHE A 146 1.39 1.36 14.96
N HIS A 147 0.61 0.92 13.98
CA HIS A 147 -0.80 1.27 13.83
C HIS A 147 -1.72 0.82 14.97
N ILE A 148 -1.30 -0.19 15.75
CA ILE A 148 -2.03 -0.66 16.93
C ILE A 148 -1.92 0.36 18.09
N PRO A 149 -0.72 0.71 18.61
CA PRO A 149 -0.60 1.72 19.66
C PRO A 149 -0.88 3.16 19.20
N ASP A 150 -0.75 3.46 17.90
CA ASP A 150 -1.11 4.78 17.32
C ASP A 150 -2.62 4.93 17.06
N ASP A 151 -3.41 3.89 17.30
CA ASP A 151 -4.86 3.84 17.05
C ASP A 151 -5.29 4.17 15.61
N THR A 152 -4.43 3.88 14.63
CA THR A 152 -4.76 4.10 13.20
C THR A 152 -5.48 2.86 12.63
N PRO A 153 -6.75 2.96 12.12
CA PRO A 153 -7.46 1.87 11.42
C PRO A 153 -6.63 1.23 10.29
N TYR A 154 -6.55 -0.11 10.22
CA TYR A 154 -5.65 -0.79 9.28
C TYR A 154 -6.33 -1.29 8.00
N ILE A 155 -7.65 -1.49 8.01
CA ILE A 155 -8.41 -2.00 6.86
C ILE A 155 -8.28 -1.11 5.63
N ARG A 156 -7.96 0.18 5.84
CA ARG A 156 -7.64 1.14 4.77
C ARG A 156 -6.58 0.61 3.81
N TYR A 157 -5.56 -0.09 4.31
CA TYR A 157 -4.47 -0.63 3.49
C TYR A 157 -4.89 -1.85 2.67
N PHE A 158 -5.80 -2.68 3.20
CA PHE A 158 -6.36 -3.80 2.43
C PHE A 158 -7.21 -3.30 1.26
N ILE A 159 -8.10 -2.34 1.54
CA ILE A 159 -8.96 -1.71 0.53
C ILE A 159 -8.10 -0.97 -0.51
N SER A 160 -7.10 -0.21 -0.06
CA SER A 160 -6.21 0.52 -0.97
C SER A 160 -5.39 -0.40 -1.88
N ASN A 161 -5.00 -1.58 -1.40
CA ASN A 161 -4.33 -2.60 -2.21
C ASN A 161 -5.19 -3.11 -3.37
N ILE A 162 -6.51 -3.02 -3.26
CA ILE A 162 -7.42 -3.36 -4.36
C ILE A 162 -7.69 -2.12 -5.22
N LEU A 163 -8.04 -1.00 -4.59
CA LEU A 163 -8.40 0.25 -5.29
C LEU A 163 -7.27 0.81 -6.14
N GLN A 164 -6.01 0.73 -5.68
CA GLN A 164 -4.88 1.28 -6.43
C GLN A 164 -4.75 0.66 -7.83
N PHE A 165 -5.06 -0.62 -8.01
CA PHE A 165 -5.01 -1.27 -9.32
C PHE A 165 -6.22 -0.89 -10.18
N GLN A 166 -7.39 -0.62 -9.58
CA GLN A 166 -8.53 -0.07 -10.29
C GLN A 166 -8.22 1.33 -10.81
N PHE A 167 -7.63 2.18 -9.96
CA PHE A 167 -7.18 3.52 -10.34
C PHE A 167 -6.08 3.46 -11.40
N HIS A 168 -5.10 2.57 -11.22
CA HIS A 168 -4.00 2.42 -12.16
C HIS A 168 -4.50 2.01 -13.54
N LYS A 169 -5.39 1.00 -13.61
CA LYS A 169 -6.04 0.61 -14.87
C LYS A 169 -6.76 1.80 -15.52
N ALA A 170 -7.61 2.50 -14.77
CA ALA A 170 -8.39 3.61 -15.31
C ALA A 170 -7.53 4.78 -15.78
N ALA A 171 -6.40 5.04 -15.11
CA ALA A 171 -5.44 6.08 -15.46
C ALA A 171 -4.58 5.69 -16.68
N CYS A 172 -4.18 4.43 -16.79
CA CYS A 172 -3.47 3.91 -17.96
C CYS A 172 -4.33 3.93 -19.23
N GLU A 173 -5.62 3.61 -19.09
CA GLU A 173 -6.61 3.78 -20.17
C GLU A 173 -6.72 5.25 -20.59
N ALA A 174 -6.77 6.19 -19.64
CA ALA A 174 -6.80 7.62 -19.95
C ALA A 174 -5.49 8.14 -20.56
N ALA A 175 -4.36 7.50 -20.24
CA ALA A 175 -3.08 7.77 -20.86
C ALA A 175 -2.95 7.18 -22.28
N ASN A 176 -3.99 6.51 -22.80
CA ASN A 176 -3.97 5.76 -24.06
C ASN A 176 -2.79 4.77 -24.12
N PHE A 177 -2.43 4.16 -22.98
CA PHE A 177 -1.36 3.18 -22.92
C PHE A 177 -1.84 1.85 -23.50
N GLU A 178 -1.11 1.34 -24.49
CA GLU A 178 -1.32 0.01 -25.07
C GLU A 178 -0.28 -0.97 -24.54
N GLY A 179 -0.73 -2.14 -24.08
CA GLY A 179 0.13 -3.23 -23.63
C GLY A 179 -0.23 -3.76 -22.25
N PRO A 180 0.61 -4.63 -21.65
CA PRO A 180 0.36 -5.20 -20.34
C PRO A 180 0.34 -4.12 -19.26
N LEU A 181 -0.69 -4.12 -18.41
CA LEU A 181 -0.93 -3.07 -17.40
C LEU A 181 0.30 -2.81 -16.50
N PHE A 182 1.04 -3.85 -16.12
CA PHE A 182 2.22 -3.71 -15.25
C PHE A 182 3.38 -2.93 -15.88
N LYS A 183 3.35 -2.68 -17.19
CA LYS A 183 4.33 -1.85 -17.91
C LYS A 183 3.91 -0.39 -18.03
N CYS A 184 2.67 -0.07 -17.64
CA CYS A 184 2.15 1.28 -17.76
C CYS A 184 2.84 2.24 -16.80
N SER A 185 3.19 3.42 -17.30
CA SER A 185 3.54 4.58 -16.48
C SER A 185 2.66 5.74 -16.91
N ILE A 186 2.01 6.41 -15.95
CA ILE A 186 1.15 7.57 -16.21
C ILE A 186 1.97 8.88 -16.29
N TYR A 187 3.30 8.78 -16.26
CA TYR A 187 4.21 9.91 -16.38
C TYR A 187 3.96 10.69 -17.68
N ASN A 188 3.86 12.02 -17.56
CA ASN A 188 3.62 12.96 -18.65
C ASN A 188 2.26 12.79 -19.38
N SER A 189 1.28 12.15 -18.74
CA SER A 189 -0.11 12.11 -19.23
C SER A 189 -0.97 13.11 -18.47
N THR A 190 -1.30 14.23 -19.11
CA THR A 190 -2.25 15.21 -18.56
C THR A 190 -3.64 14.62 -18.42
N ALA A 191 -4.10 13.82 -19.39
CA ALA A 191 -5.39 13.14 -19.35
C ALA A 191 -5.53 12.17 -18.17
N ALA A 192 -4.48 11.42 -17.83
CA ALA A 192 -4.48 10.59 -16.62
C ALA A 192 -4.54 11.46 -15.35
N GLY A 193 -3.79 12.57 -15.33
CA GLY A 193 -3.82 13.55 -14.24
C GLY A 193 -5.22 14.13 -14.01
N GLU A 194 -5.89 14.59 -15.06
CA GLU A 194 -7.26 15.13 -15.02
C GLU A 194 -8.28 14.09 -14.52
N LYS A 195 -8.08 12.81 -14.82
CA LYS A 195 -8.97 11.74 -14.37
C LYS A 195 -8.78 11.34 -12.91
N ILE A 196 -7.57 11.54 -12.37
CA ILE A 196 -7.22 11.20 -10.97
C ILE A 196 -7.53 12.37 -10.01
N ALA A 197 -7.38 13.60 -10.50
CA ALA A 197 -7.51 14.84 -9.71
C ALA A 197 -8.92 15.06 -9.16
#